data_AF-A0A2D6KVW4-F1
#
_entry.id   AF-A0A2D6KVW4-F1
#
_cell.length_a   1.000
_cell.length_b   1.000
_cell.length_c   1.000
_cell.angle_alpha   90.00
_cell.angle_beta   90.00
_cell.angle_gamma   90.00
#
_symmetry.space_group_name_H-M   'P 1'
#
loop_
_entity.id
_entity.type
_entity.pdbx_description
1 polymer ?
#
loop_
_entity_poly.entity_id
_entity_poly.type
_entity_poly.pdbx_seq_one_letter_code
_entity_poly.pdbx_strand_id
1 'polypeptide(L)'
;MVQESLLLTKRETEVINKKLSSAKLTQQDSNYLSRFVRPKLREMNSIDSRGLLNKLDYNPKAKAIEKRLKQLVLKNLRNVSSITIYGSVVYNNYHDYNDIDVLVIVKKKFWKKLAEKYQRIVQIKKEAKRHGLNLDLEVYDEKTFCNSYPINISLVYQLKNRKTIYGALKLPSKVNIPRLELRMKVDFSIVDEEDLSGLELYRAIRNSWLVNLALDGIIDNIKLNKIIEDELGINLVNRLRSNNYSRTDKKIGLLYLEQLLKDTLKRIKQARWAKISISNP
;
A
#
# COMPACT_ATOMS: atom_id res chain seq x y z
N MET A 1 -28.18 13.86 27.73
CA MET A 1 -28.11 12.41 27.42
C MET A 1 -27.53 12.27 26.03
N VAL A 2 -26.33 11.70 25.91
CA VAL A 2 -25.72 11.43 24.59
C VAL A 2 -26.48 10.25 24.00
N GLN A 3 -27.13 10.47 22.87
CA GLN A 3 -27.80 9.41 22.12
C GLN A 3 -26.71 8.51 21.53
N GLU A 4 -26.41 7.40 22.19
CA GLU A 4 -25.46 6.41 21.70
C GLU A 4 -25.88 5.97 20.30
N SER A 5 -25.05 6.23 19.29
CA SER A 5 -25.19 5.65 17.97
C SER A 5 -24.81 4.16 18.05
N LEU A 6 -25.71 3.31 18.54
CA LEU A 6 -25.47 1.88 18.56
C LEU A 6 -25.57 1.34 17.13
N LEU A 7 -24.45 0.83 16.60
CA LEU A 7 -24.37 0.05 15.35
C LEU A 7 -25.31 -1.16 15.33
N LEU A 8 -25.79 -1.58 16.50
CA LEU A 8 -26.77 -2.65 16.73
C LEU A 8 -28.04 -2.08 17.37
N THR A 9 -29.19 -2.45 16.85
CA THR A 9 -30.50 -2.11 17.42
C THR A 9 -30.71 -2.80 18.77
N LYS A 10 -31.60 -2.26 19.61
CA LYS A 10 -31.94 -2.87 20.91
C LYS A 10 -32.28 -4.36 20.81
N ARG A 11 -33.04 -4.74 19.77
CA ARG A 11 -33.43 -6.14 19.53
C ARG A 11 -32.24 -7.02 19.13
N GLU A 12 -31.29 -6.50 18.36
CA GLU A 12 -30.06 -7.20 18.01
C GLU A 12 -29.21 -7.45 19.27
N THR A 13 -29.06 -6.43 20.13
CA THR A 13 -28.35 -6.54 21.40
C THR A 13 -29.00 -7.55 22.35
N GLU A 14 -30.34 -7.55 22.46
CA GLU A 14 -31.08 -8.56 23.25
C GLU A 14 -30.78 -9.99 22.78
N VAL A 15 -30.86 -10.23 21.47
CA VAL A 15 -30.63 -11.55 20.87
C VAL A 15 -29.17 -11.99 21.03
N ILE A 16 -28.21 -11.07 20.91
CA ILE A 16 -26.78 -11.32 21.20
C ILE A 16 -26.59 -11.71 22.67
N ASN A 17 -27.16 -10.94 23.59
CA ASN A 17 -27.02 -11.19 25.03
C ASN A 17 -27.65 -12.52 25.44
N LYS A 18 -28.81 -12.88 24.88
CA LYS A 18 -29.38 -14.24 25.06
C LYS A 18 -28.42 -15.32 24.59
N LYS A 19 -27.76 -15.12 23.45
CA LYS A 19 -26.79 -16.09 22.92
C LYS A 19 -25.53 -16.20 23.76
N LEU A 20 -24.98 -15.06 24.25
CA LEU A 20 -23.78 -15.01 25.08
C LEU A 20 -24.00 -15.57 26.50
N SER A 21 -25.21 -15.39 27.04
CA SER A 21 -25.64 -15.95 28.33
C SER A 21 -26.09 -17.42 28.24
N SER A 22 -25.91 -18.07 27.09
CA SER A 22 -26.37 -19.45 26.83
C SER A 22 -27.88 -19.68 27.04
N ALA A 23 -28.69 -18.61 26.99
CA ALA A 23 -30.13 -18.72 27.08
C ALA A 23 -30.71 -19.38 25.82
N LYS A 24 -31.83 -20.10 25.98
CA LYS A 24 -32.51 -20.77 24.86
C LYS A 24 -33.05 -19.73 23.88
N LEU A 25 -32.61 -19.80 22.62
CA LEU A 25 -33.11 -18.93 21.57
C LEU A 25 -34.43 -19.44 21.01
N THR A 26 -35.37 -18.54 20.78
CA THR A 26 -36.59 -18.85 20.02
C THR A 26 -36.29 -18.99 18.53
N GLN A 27 -37.23 -19.54 17.75
CA GLN A 27 -37.10 -19.60 16.28
C GLN A 27 -36.95 -18.21 15.67
N GLN A 28 -37.71 -17.23 16.20
CA GLN A 28 -37.62 -15.83 15.80
C GLN A 28 -36.24 -15.24 16.13
N ASP A 29 -35.71 -15.50 17.32
CA ASP A 29 -34.37 -15.02 17.72
C ASP A 29 -33.27 -15.66 16.86
N SER A 30 -33.39 -16.94 16.50
CA SER A 30 -32.45 -17.65 15.62
C SER A 30 -32.46 -17.10 14.19
N ASN A 31 -33.65 -16.80 13.66
CA ASN A 31 -33.81 -16.15 12.36
C ASN A 31 -33.21 -14.74 12.37
N TYR A 32 -33.45 -13.98 13.45
CA TYR A 32 -32.95 -12.62 13.60
C TYR A 32 -31.42 -12.59 13.70
N LEU A 33 -30.85 -13.51 14.48
CA LEU A 33 -29.40 -13.68 14.62
C LEU A 33 -28.74 -14.04 13.28
N SER A 34 -29.40 -14.87 12.46
CA SER A 34 -28.86 -15.31 11.18
C SER A 34 -28.96 -14.27 10.07
N ARG A 35 -30.06 -13.52 10.00
CA ARG A 35 -30.34 -12.56 8.92
C ARG A 35 -29.81 -11.15 9.17
N PHE A 36 -29.72 -10.71 10.42
CA PHE A 36 -29.39 -9.31 10.74
C PHE A 36 -28.11 -9.17 11.56
N VAL A 37 -27.93 -10.00 12.59
CA VAL A 37 -26.77 -9.90 13.50
C VAL A 37 -25.50 -10.47 12.87
N ARG A 38 -25.52 -11.73 12.41
CA ARG A 38 -24.33 -12.40 11.85
C ARG A 38 -23.74 -11.68 10.63
N PRO A 39 -24.53 -11.13 9.68
CA PRO A 39 -23.97 -10.37 8.57
C PRO A 39 -23.23 -9.12 9.04
N LYS A 40 -23.82 -8.31 9.93
CA LYS A 40 -23.17 -7.12 10.51
C LYS A 40 -21.89 -7.47 11.26
N LEU A 41 -21.90 -8.53 12.07
CA LEU A 41 -20.70 -8.98 12.79
C LEU A 41 -19.63 -9.52 11.84
N ARG A 42 -20.00 -10.18 10.73
CA ARG A 42 -19.05 -10.60 9.69
C ARG A 42 -18.43 -9.41 8.97
N GLU A 43 -19.23 -8.40 8.65
CA GLU A 43 -18.75 -7.13 8.09
C GLU A 43 -17.82 -6.42 9.08
N MET A 44 -18.17 -6.35 10.36
CA MET A 44 -17.32 -5.77 11.39
C MET A 44 -16.00 -6.53 11.57
N ASN A 45 -16.02 -7.87 11.51
CA ASN A 45 -14.80 -8.69 11.52
C ASN A 45 -13.92 -8.44 10.29
N SER A 46 -14.49 -7.94 9.18
CA SER A 46 -13.73 -7.58 7.98
C SER A 46 -13.13 -6.18 8.04
N ILE A 47 -13.56 -5.35 9.00
CA ILE A 47 -13.01 -4.01 9.21
C ILE A 47 -11.75 -4.12 10.07
N ASP A 48 -10.61 -3.64 9.54
CA ASP A 48 -9.38 -3.45 10.32
C ASP A 48 -9.54 -2.24 11.26
N SER A 49 -10.30 -2.46 12.33
CA SER A 49 -10.60 -1.46 13.36
C SER A 49 -9.33 -0.92 14.01
N ARG A 50 -8.32 -1.78 14.21
CA ARG A 50 -7.01 -1.38 14.74
C ARG A 50 -6.27 -0.48 13.75
N GLY A 51 -6.24 -0.81 12.46
CA GLY A 51 -5.65 0.04 11.43
C GLY A 51 -6.34 1.40 11.27
N LEU A 52 -7.67 1.45 11.42
CA LEU A 52 -8.43 2.71 11.44
C LEU A 52 -8.11 3.56 12.67
N LEU A 53 -8.13 2.96 13.86
CA LEU A 53 -7.79 3.66 15.10
C LEU A 53 -6.36 4.17 15.07
N ASN A 54 -5.41 3.36 14.58
CA ASN A 54 -4.01 3.78 14.42
C ASN A 54 -3.89 5.00 13.51
N LYS A 55 -4.68 5.09 12.43
CA LYS A 55 -4.69 6.26 11.53
C LYS A 55 -5.29 7.53 12.15
N LEU A 56 -6.25 7.36 13.06
CA LEU A 56 -6.92 8.46 13.77
C LEU A 56 -6.14 8.90 15.02
N ASP A 57 -5.25 8.05 15.53
CA ASP A 57 -4.52 8.30 16.76
C ASP A 57 -3.59 9.52 16.64
N TYR A 58 -3.55 10.32 17.70
CA TYR A 58 -2.72 11.50 17.76
C TYR A 58 -1.27 11.09 17.98
N ASN A 59 -0.45 11.17 16.93
CA ASN A 59 0.97 10.88 17.02
C ASN A 59 1.84 12.18 16.99
N PRO A 60 2.31 12.69 18.14
CA PRO A 60 3.17 13.87 18.19
C PRO A 60 4.57 13.61 17.60
N LYS A 61 5.07 12.36 17.65
CA LYS A 61 6.34 11.98 17.02
C LYS A 61 6.26 12.12 15.50
N ALA A 62 5.14 11.71 14.90
CA ALA A 62 4.87 11.89 13.48
C ALA A 62 5.00 13.36 13.06
N LYS A 63 4.35 14.29 13.78
CA LYS A 63 4.45 15.73 13.49
C LYS A 63 5.90 16.25 13.56
N ALA A 64 6.68 15.79 14.54
CA ALA A 64 8.08 16.18 14.66
C ALA A 64 8.93 15.67 13.49
N ILE A 65 8.73 14.41 13.07
CA ILE A 65 9.39 13.80 11.91
C ILE A 65 9.04 14.58 10.64
N GLU A 66 7.75 14.84 10.41
CA GLU A 66 7.25 15.58 9.24
C GLU A 66 7.84 16.99 9.16
N LYS A 67 7.93 17.69 10.29
CA LYS A 67 8.53 19.02 10.37
C LYS A 67 10.03 18.99 10.02
N ARG A 68 10.79 18.03 10.59
CA ARG A 68 12.22 17.86 10.29
C ARG A 68 12.44 17.53 8.81
N LEU A 69 11.66 16.60 8.26
CA LEU A 69 11.73 16.22 6.85
C LEU A 69 11.44 17.42 5.94
N LYS A 70 10.36 18.16 6.21
CA LYS A 70 10.03 19.39 5.48
C LYS A 70 11.20 20.38 5.48
N GLN A 71 11.77 20.67 6.65
CA GLN A 71 12.89 21.61 6.77
C GLN A 71 14.12 21.13 6.01
N LEU A 72 14.47 19.84 6.14
CA LEU A 72 15.60 19.22 5.44
C LEU A 72 15.47 19.35 3.92
N VAL A 73 14.30 19.02 3.38
CA VAL A 73 14.04 19.08 1.94
C VAL A 73 14.08 20.52 1.44
N LEU A 74 13.40 21.45 2.12
CA LEU A 74 13.34 22.87 1.71
C LEU A 74 14.69 23.58 1.82
N LYS A 75 15.55 23.18 2.76
CA LYS A 75 16.93 23.69 2.87
C LYS A 75 17.79 23.22 1.69
N ASN A 76 17.54 22.02 1.18
CA ASN A 76 18.38 21.40 0.16
C ASN A 76 17.88 21.55 -1.28
N LEU A 77 16.58 21.77 -1.48
CA LEU A 77 15.95 21.88 -2.79
C LEU A 77 15.20 23.21 -2.91
N ARG A 78 15.46 23.93 -3.99
CA ARG A 78 14.73 25.15 -4.35
C ARG A 78 13.50 24.82 -5.19
N ASN A 79 12.52 25.71 -5.19
CA ASN A 79 11.30 25.61 -6.02
C ASN A 79 10.51 24.30 -5.79
N VAL A 80 10.47 23.80 -4.56
CA VAL A 80 9.65 22.65 -4.19
C VAL A 80 8.17 23.03 -4.32
N SER A 81 7.44 22.25 -5.11
CA SER A 81 5.99 22.35 -5.33
C SER A 81 5.23 21.55 -4.28
N SER A 82 5.67 20.32 -3.98
CA SER A 82 5.09 19.51 -2.90
C SER A 82 6.09 18.53 -2.29
N ILE A 83 5.83 18.14 -1.03
CA ILE A 83 6.50 17.04 -0.33
C ILE A 83 5.42 16.09 0.17
N THR A 84 5.46 14.86 -0.30
CA THR A 84 4.45 13.85 -0.01
C THR A 84 5.12 12.60 0.54
N ILE A 85 4.64 12.14 1.69
CA ILE A 85 5.05 10.88 2.32
C ILE A 85 4.03 9.81 1.92
N TYR A 86 4.50 8.60 1.71
CA TYR A 86 3.65 7.45 1.41
C TYR A 86 4.23 6.17 2.03
N GLY A 87 3.65 5.01 1.67
CA GLY A 87 4.14 3.73 2.16
C GLY A 87 3.70 3.38 3.58
N SER A 88 4.49 2.53 4.23
CA SER A 88 4.17 1.92 5.54
C SER A 88 4.03 2.96 6.65
N VAL A 89 4.82 4.04 6.60
CA VAL A 89 4.80 5.15 7.55
C VAL A 89 3.42 5.79 7.68
N VAL A 90 2.76 6.04 6.55
CA VAL A 90 1.41 6.65 6.54
C VAL A 90 0.36 5.64 6.98
N TYR A 91 0.50 4.38 6.55
CA TYR A 91 -0.43 3.31 6.91
C TYR A 91 -0.43 3.01 8.42
N ASN A 92 0.75 2.90 9.02
CA ASN A 92 0.96 2.58 10.42
C ASN A 92 1.05 3.82 11.32
N ASN A 93 0.75 5.02 10.82
CA ASN A 93 0.88 6.27 11.57
C ASN A 93 2.21 6.38 12.35
N TYR A 94 3.34 6.05 11.71
CA TYR A 94 4.69 6.12 12.28
C TYR A 94 4.95 5.23 13.52
N HIS A 95 4.12 4.23 13.81
CA HIS A 95 4.39 3.29 14.90
C HIS A 95 5.52 2.32 14.55
N ASP A 96 5.45 1.67 13.39
CA ASP A 96 6.44 0.72 12.89
C ASP A 96 6.80 1.00 11.42
N TYR A 97 8.06 1.40 11.19
CA TYR A 97 8.62 1.64 9.85
C TYR A 97 10.15 1.52 9.84
N ASN A 98 10.71 1.07 8.72
CA ASN A 98 12.17 0.96 8.53
C ASN A 98 12.76 2.21 7.86
N ASP A 99 12.04 2.74 6.88
CA ASP A 99 12.35 3.91 6.08
C ASP A 99 11.09 4.74 5.84
N ILE A 100 11.30 5.97 5.41
CA ILE A 100 10.24 6.91 5.07
C ILE A 100 10.29 7.13 3.57
N ASP A 101 9.28 6.65 2.85
CA ASP A 101 9.10 6.92 1.43
C ASP A 101 8.64 8.36 1.22
N VAL A 102 9.42 9.14 0.47
CA VAL A 102 9.19 10.57 0.25
C VAL A 102 9.27 10.90 -1.24
N LEU A 103 8.19 11.48 -1.74
CA LEU A 103 8.10 12.07 -3.07
C LEU A 103 8.19 13.59 -2.96
N VAL A 104 9.19 14.17 -3.61
CA VAL A 104 9.35 15.62 -3.74
C VAL A 104 9.09 16.02 -5.18
N ILE A 105 8.14 16.91 -5.39
CA ILE A 105 7.90 17.52 -6.69
C ILE A 105 8.48 18.93 -6.70
N VAL A 106 9.31 19.24 -7.69
CA VAL A 106 9.85 20.59 -7.92
C VAL A 106 9.19 21.23 -9.14
N LYS A 107 9.00 22.55 -9.13
CA LYS A 107 8.38 23.28 -10.24
C LYS A 107 9.23 23.21 -11.52
N LYS A 108 10.55 23.21 -11.38
CA LYS A 108 11.53 23.15 -12.48
C LYS A 108 12.66 22.19 -12.13
N LYS A 109 13.18 21.48 -13.12
CA LYS A 109 14.35 20.61 -12.97
C LYS A 109 15.52 21.43 -12.43
N PHE A 110 16.14 20.96 -11.36
CA PHE A 110 17.40 21.52 -10.86
C PHE A 110 18.63 20.81 -11.47
N TRP A 111 18.41 19.76 -12.25
CA TRP A 111 19.46 18.92 -12.84
C TRP A 111 19.41 18.99 -14.37
N LYS A 112 20.58 18.91 -15.00
CA LYS A 112 20.72 18.70 -16.45
C LYS A 112 20.89 17.22 -16.76
N LYS A 113 21.67 16.50 -15.94
CA LYS A 113 21.94 15.05 -16.08
C LYS A 113 21.32 14.27 -14.92
N LEU A 114 20.95 13.01 -15.17
CA LEU A 114 20.42 12.12 -14.11
C LEU A 114 21.43 11.90 -12.97
N ALA A 115 22.73 11.85 -13.27
CA ALA A 115 23.77 11.70 -12.27
C ALA A 115 23.75 12.82 -11.21
N GLU A 116 23.56 14.08 -11.64
CA GLU A 116 23.46 15.25 -10.74
C GLU A 116 22.26 15.13 -9.80
N LYS A 117 21.12 14.69 -10.34
CA LYS A 117 19.90 14.41 -9.56
C LYS A 117 20.20 13.37 -8.47
N TYR A 118 20.78 12.23 -8.83
CA TYR A 118 21.06 11.16 -7.88
C TYR A 118 22.12 11.54 -6.85
N GLN A 119 23.17 12.26 -7.24
CA GLN A 119 24.15 12.80 -6.29
C GLN A 119 23.48 13.70 -5.24
N ARG A 120 22.57 14.59 -5.69
CA ARG A 120 21.83 15.46 -4.76
C ARG A 120 20.92 14.66 -3.83
N ILE A 121 20.22 13.65 -4.35
CA ILE A 121 19.39 12.75 -3.53
C ILE A 121 20.24 12.04 -2.47
N VAL A 122 21.40 11.50 -2.85
CA VAL A 122 22.31 10.82 -1.91
C VAL A 122 22.80 11.78 -0.82
N GLN A 123 23.12 13.03 -1.16
CA GLN A 123 23.49 14.04 -0.16
C GLN A 123 22.35 14.30 0.83
N ILE A 124 21.12 14.47 0.34
CA ILE A 124 19.94 14.68 1.20
C ILE A 124 19.71 13.47 2.10
N LYS A 125 19.80 12.24 1.57
CA LYS A 125 19.68 11.00 2.35
C LYS A 125 20.76 10.90 3.45
N LYS A 126 22.00 11.29 3.14
CA LYS A 126 23.09 11.34 4.14
C LYS A 126 22.83 12.37 5.25
N GLU A 127 22.37 13.57 4.90
CA GLU A 127 22.00 14.59 5.91
C GLU A 127 20.78 14.13 6.73
N ALA A 128 19.79 13.50 6.10
CA ALA A 128 18.63 12.92 6.78
C ALA A 128 19.04 11.90 7.85
N LYS A 129 19.97 11.00 7.51
CA LYS A 129 20.45 9.97 8.43
C LYS A 129 21.14 10.57 9.66
N ARG A 130 21.85 11.70 9.51
CA ARG A 130 22.43 12.45 10.65
C ARG A 130 21.36 13.03 11.59
N HIS A 131 20.16 13.28 11.08
CA HIS A 131 18.99 13.71 11.86
C HIS A 131 18.10 12.54 12.33
N GLY A 132 18.58 11.29 12.21
CA GLY A 132 17.84 10.09 12.61
C GLY A 132 16.69 9.72 11.66
N LEU A 133 16.73 10.18 10.41
CA LEU A 133 15.72 9.87 9.39
C LEU A 133 16.32 8.95 8.32
N ASN A 134 15.77 7.75 8.17
CA ASN A 134 16.08 6.86 7.05
C ASN A 134 15.08 7.12 5.93
N LEU A 135 15.53 7.66 4.80
CA LEU A 135 14.63 8.10 3.71
C LEU A 135 14.84 7.27 2.45
N ASP A 136 13.74 6.84 1.85
CA ASP A 136 13.70 6.62 0.41
C ASP A 136 13.12 7.86 -0.28
N LEU A 137 13.92 8.49 -1.15
CA LEU A 137 13.65 9.83 -1.66
C LEU A 137 13.59 9.79 -3.17
N GLU A 138 12.39 10.05 -3.70
CA GLU A 138 12.15 10.29 -5.11
C GLU A 138 11.93 11.78 -5.36
N VAL A 139 12.56 12.31 -6.41
CA VAL A 139 12.40 13.71 -6.79
C VAL A 139 12.02 13.80 -8.26
N TYR A 140 10.98 14.56 -8.60
CA TYR A 140 10.59 14.81 -9.99
C TYR A 140 10.29 16.27 -10.20
N ASP A 141 10.50 16.77 -11.41
CA ASP A 141 9.83 17.98 -11.85
C ASP A 141 8.38 17.68 -12.23
N GLU A 142 7.52 18.70 -12.15
CA GLU A 142 6.09 18.57 -12.45
C GLU A 142 5.83 17.92 -13.82
N LYS A 143 6.57 18.32 -14.87
CA LYS A 143 6.38 17.79 -16.22
C LYS A 143 6.73 16.30 -16.29
N THR A 144 7.87 15.89 -15.77
CA THR A 144 8.24 14.47 -15.75
C THR A 144 7.28 13.66 -14.88
N PHE A 145 6.87 14.16 -13.71
CA PHE A 145 5.91 13.46 -12.85
C PHE A 145 4.56 13.25 -13.56
N CYS A 146 3.98 14.29 -14.15
CA CYS A 146 2.70 14.18 -14.85
C CYS A 146 2.74 13.15 -15.99
N ASN A 147 3.88 13.02 -16.66
CA ASN A 147 4.05 12.06 -17.76
C ASN A 147 4.31 10.63 -17.27
N SER A 148 5.10 10.46 -16.19
CA SER A 148 5.53 9.14 -15.72
C SER A 148 4.58 8.52 -14.70
N TYR A 149 3.92 9.33 -13.86
CA TYR A 149 3.04 8.85 -12.79
C TYR A 149 1.98 7.88 -13.30
N PRO A 150 1.24 8.18 -14.39
CA PRO A 150 0.20 7.29 -14.85
C PRO A 150 0.65 5.92 -15.35
N ILE A 151 1.90 5.85 -15.82
CA ILE A 151 2.49 4.64 -16.40
C ILE A 151 3.17 3.83 -15.27
N ASN A 152 3.51 4.47 -14.15
CA ASN A 152 4.09 3.84 -12.98
C ASN A 152 3.02 3.36 -11.99
N ILE A 153 2.41 2.20 -12.29
CA ILE A 153 1.35 1.60 -11.48
C ILE A 153 1.78 1.41 -10.02
N SER A 154 3.03 1.02 -9.77
CA SER A 154 3.56 0.89 -8.40
C SER A 154 3.44 2.20 -7.62
N LEU A 155 3.87 3.31 -8.24
CA LEU A 155 3.78 4.64 -7.65
C LEU A 155 2.32 5.10 -7.48
N VAL A 156 1.44 4.79 -8.45
CA VAL A 156 -0.01 5.06 -8.33
C VAL A 156 -0.60 4.36 -7.11
N TYR A 157 -0.28 3.09 -6.92
CA TYR A 157 -0.71 2.30 -5.77
C TYR A 157 -0.14 2.86 -4.47
N GLN A 158 1.16 3.13 -4.42
CA GLN A 158 1.82 3.69 -3.23
C GLN A 158 1.20 5.04 -2.80
N LEU A 159 0.87 5.89 -3.77
CA LEU A 159 0.31 7.22 -3.51
C LEU A 159 -1.19 7.23 -3.17
N LYS A 160 -1.89 6.08 -3.17
CA LYS A 160 -3.25 5.99 -2.63
C LYS A 160 -3.30 6.33 -1.14
N ASN A 161 -2.32 5.84 -0.38
CA ASN A 161 -2.18 6.06 1.06
C ASN A 161 -1.09 7.11 1.33
N ARG A 162 -1.25 8.30 0.75
CA ARG A 162 -0.27 9.39 0.86
C ARG A 162 -0.68 10.42 1.89
N LYS A 163 0.32 11.13 2.42
CA LYS A 163 0.16 12.33 3.23
C LYS A 163 1.05 13.44 2.70
N THR A 164 0.46 14.53 2.22
CA THR A 164 1.21 15.71 1.77
C THR A 164 1.49 16.61 2.96
N ILE A 165 2.78 16.84 3.24
CA ILE A 165 3.26 17.63 4.40
C ILE A 165 3.71 19.05 4.00
N TYR A 166 3.80 19.32 2.70
CA TYR A 166 4.08 20.64 2.16
C TYR A 166 3.51 20.80 0.75
N GLY A 167 2.91 21.95 0.46
CA GLY A 167 2.33 22.28 -0.83
C GLY A 167 1.12 21.42 -1.18
N ALA A 168 0.83 21.27 -2.47
CA ALA A 168 -0.27 20.46 -2.98
C ALA A 168 0.23 19.52 -4.08
N LEU A 169 0.05 18.21 -3.90
CA LEU A 169 0.35 17.23 -4.94
C LEU A 169 -0.81 17.19 -5.94
N LYS A 170 -0.58 17.70 -7.16
CA LYS A 170 -1.53 17.58 -8.26
C LYS A 170 -1.34 16.23 -8.94
N LEU A 171 -2.24 15.30 -8.66
CA LEU A 171 -2.30 14.03 -9.38
C LEU A 171 -3.05 14.23 -10.70
N PRO A 172 -2.51 13.76 -11.85
CA PRO A 172 -3.22 13.77 -13.11
C PRO A 172 -4.57 13.03 -12.99
N SER A 173 -5.68 13.68 -13.38
CA SER A 173 -7.07 13.22 -13.14
C SER A 173 -7.61 12.27 -14.21
N LYS A 174 -7.03 12.27 -15.41
CA LYS A 174 -7.39 11.37 -16.52
C LYS A 174 -6.15 10.88 -17.21
N VAL A 175 -6.06 9.57 -17.39
CA VAL A 175 -4.97 8.96 -18.14
C VAL A 175 -5.58 7.91 -19.03
N ASN A 176 -5.51 8.16 -20.32
CA ASN A 176 -5.69 7.13 -21.32
C ASN A 176 -4.36 6.38 -21.39
N ILE A 177 -4.24 5.22 -20.75
CA ILE A 177 -3.06 4.34 -20.88
C ILE A 177 -3.27 3.60 -22.21
N PRO A 178 -2.69 4.06 -23.33
CA PRO A 178 -3.05 3.53 -24.64
C PRO A 178 -2.40 2.16 -24.87
N ARG A 179 -1.42 1.81 -24.03
CA ARG A 179 -0.63 0.59 -24.07
C ARG A 179 -0.16 0.29 -22.65
N LEU A 180 -0.30 -0.97 -22.23
CA LEU A 180 0.39 -1.51 -21.06
C LEU A 180 1.90 -1.51 -21.40
N GLU A 181 2.58 -0.36 -21.29
CA GLU A 181 4.04 -0.32 -21.35
C GLU A 181 4.55 -0.94 -20.04
N LEU A 182 4.79 -2.26 -20.09
CA LEU A 182 5.53 -3.01 -19.07
C LEU A 182 7.00 -2.58 -19.00
N ARG A 183 7.29 -1.27 -19.05
CA ARG A 183 8.55 -0.69 -18.52
C ARG A 183 8.57 -0.73 -16.98
N MET A 184 7.69 -1.52 -16.39
CA MET A 184 7.75 -1.88 -15.01
C MET A 184 9.14 -2.46 -14.75
N LYS A 185 9.83 -1.95 -13.73
CA LYS A 185 10.78 -2.79 -12.97
C LYS A 185 9.99 -3.88 -12.24
N VAL A 186 9.23 -4.71 -12.96
CA VAL A 186 9.00 -6.06 -12.50
C VAL A 186 10.27 -6.76 -12.96
N ASP A 187 11.19 -7.03 -12.04
CA ASP A 187 12.23 -8.02 -12.33
C ASP A 187 11.51 -9.32 -12.69
N PHE A 188 11.36 -9.56 -13.99
CA PHE A 188 10.88 -10.80 -14.59
C PHE A 188 12.04 -11.78 -14.81
N SER A 189 13.26 -11.37 -14.44
CA SER A 189 14.39 -12.27 -14.36
C SER A 189 13.97 -13.44 -13.48
N ILE A 190 14.03 -14.63 -14.08
CA ILE A 190 14.05 -15.89 -13.35
C ILE A 190 15.25 -15.74 -12.41
N VAL A 191 14.96 -15.39 -11.14
CA VAL A 191 16.01 -15.17 -10.17
C VAL A 191 16.59 -16.54 -9.87
N ASP A 192 17.91 -16.70 -10.02
CA ASP A 192 18.59 -17.93 -9.67
C ASP A 192 18.15 -18.37 -8.27
N GLU A 193 17.62 -19.61 -8.18
CA GLU A 193 16.96 -20.14 -6.98
C GLU A 193 17.86 -20.09 -5.74
N GLU A 194 19.18 -20.07 -5.93
CA GLU A 194 20.17 -20.11 -4.87
C GLU A 194 20.29 -18.78 -4.11
N ASP A 195 20.12 -17.62 -4.76
CA ASP A 195 20.41 -16.30 -4.17
C ASP A 195 19.17 -15.45 -3.80
N LEU A 196 17.97 -15.88 -4.17
CA LEU A 196 16.76 -15.10 -3.89
C LEU A 196 16.47 -15.01 -2.37
N SER A 197 16.43 -13.80 -1.82
CA SER A 197 15.99 -13.58 -0.44
C SER A 197 14.47 -13.68 -0.30
N GLY A 198 13.97 -14.00 0.90
CA GLY A 198 12.54 -14.05 1.19
C GLY A 198 11.81 -12.73 0.91
N LEU A 199 12.47 -11.60 1.15
CA LEU A 199 11.94 -10.28 0.86
C LEU A 199 11.80 -10.05 -0.65
N GLU A 200 12.77 -10.48 -1.45
CA GLU A 200 12.71 -10.39 -2.91
C GLU A 200 11.62 -11.31 -3.47
N LEU A 201 11.50 -12.53 -2.93
CA LEU A 201 10.44 -13.46 -3.26
C LEU A 201 9.05 -12.86 -2.97
N TYR A 202 8.86 -12.29 -1.78
CA TYR A 202 7.61 -11.59 -1.44
C TYR A 202 7.33 -10.41 -2.39
N ARG A 203 8.36 -9.61 -2.71
CA ARG A 203 8.21 -8.47 -3.63
C ARG A 203 7.82 -8.93 -5.03
N ALA A 204 8.41 -10.01 -5.53
CA ALA A 204 8.07 -10.60 -6.82
C ALA A 204 6.61 -11.07 -6.84
N ILE A 205 6.16 -11.81 -5.82
CA ILE A 205 4.76 -12.26 -5.70
C ILE A 205 3.80 -11.08 -5.65
N ARG A 206 4.10 -10.09 -4.80
CA ARG A 206 3.30 -8.87 -4.66
C ARG A 206 3.19 -8.12 -5.99
N ASN A 207 4.28 -8.01 -6.72
CA ASN A 207 4.31 -7.30 -8.01
C ASN A 207 3.53 -8.04 -9.09
N SER A 208 3.59 -9.37 -9.13
CA SER A 208 2.78 -10.19 -10.04
C SER A 208 1.28 -10.04 -9.78
N TRP A 209 0.86 -10.05 -8.51
CA TRP A 209 -0.53 -9.77 -8.14
C TRP A 209 -0.98 -8.34 -8.47
N LEU A 210 -0.09 -7.37 -8.29
CA LEU A 210 -0.35 -5.99 -8.69
C LEU A 210 -0.61 -5.87 -10.20
N VAL A 211 0.12 -6.63 -11.03
CA VAL A 211 -0.14 -6.70 -12.48
C VAL A 211 -1.52 -7.31 -12.75
N ASN A 212 -1.86 -8.41 -12.09
CA ASN A 212 -3.17 -9.05 -12.22
C ASN A 212 -4.33 -8.12 -11.84
N LEU A 213 -4.21 -7.39 -10.72
CA LEU A 213 -5.21 -6.41 -10.33
C LEU A 213 -5.30 -5.25 -11.33
N ALA A 214 -4.16 -4.81 -11.87
CA ALA A 214 -4.14 -3.76 -12.90
C ALA A 214 -4.82 -4.21 -14.20
N LEU A 215 -4.68 -5.48 -14.61
CA LEU A 215 -5.41 -6.04 -15.74
C LEU A 215 -6.93 -6.01 -15.52
N ASP A 216 -7.37 -6.10 -14.26
CA ASP A 216 -8.78 -5.99 -13.87
C ASP A 216 -9.23 -4.54 -13.63
N GLY A 217 -8.36 -3.55 -13.87
CA GLY A 217 -8.63 -2.14 -13.59
C GLY A 217 -8.75 -1.80 -12.09
N ILE A 218 -8.37 -2.72 -11.22
CA ILE A 218 -8.42 -2.55 -9.78
C ILE A 218 -7.11 -1.88 -9.33
N ILE A 219 -7.24 -0.82 -8.54
CA ILE A 219 -6.11 -0.18 -7.85
C ILE A 219 -6.42 -0.16 -6.35
N ASP A 220 -6.05 -1.17 -5.58
CA ASP A 220 -6.36 -1.21 -4.13
C ASP A 220 -5.30 -1.98 -3.35
N ASN A 221 -4.55 -1.29 -2.47
CA ASN A 221 -3.50 -1.90 -1.63
C ASN A 221 -4.07 -2.83 -0.56
N ILE A 222 -5.25 -2.53 0.00
CA ILE A 222 -5.88 -3.36 1.02
C ILE A 222 -6.27 -4.68 0.37
N LYS A 223 -6.91 -4.60 -0.80
CA LYS A 223 -7.27 -5.79 -1.59
C LYS A 223 -6.02 -6.57 -2.03
N LEU A 224 -4.96 -5.92 -2.49
CA LEU A 224 -3.69 -6.56 -2.84
C LEU A 224 -3.09 -7.34 -1.66
N ASN A 225 -2.96 -6.69 -0.49
CA ASN A 225 -2.41 -7.35 0.68
C ASN A 225 -3.28 -8.51 1.13
N LYS A 226 -4.60 -8.33 1.14
CA LYS A 226 -5.55 -9.36 1.53
C LYS A 226 -5.49 -10.57 0.60
N ILE A 227 -5.42 -10.38 -0.72
CA ILE A 227 -5.26 -11.49 -1.68
C ILE A 227 -3.98 -12.26 -1.39
N ILE A 228 -2.86 -11.57 -1.18
CA ILE A 228 -1.58 -12.23 -0.91
C ILE A 228 -1.64 -12.99 0.43
N GLU A 229 -2.26 -12.43 1.46
CA GLU A 229 -2.45 -13.07 2.76
C GLU A 229 -3.41 -14.27 2.70
N ASP A 230 -4.49 -14.18 1.93
CA ASP A 230 -5.47 -15.23 1.73
C ASP A 230 -4.85 -16.42 0.94
N GLU A 231 -4.00 -16.13 -0.04
CA GLU A 231 -3.37 -17.12 -0.92
C GLU A 231 -2.16 -17.83 -0.30
N LEU A 232 -1.26 -17.09 0.37
CA LEU A 232 -0.04 -17.65 0.96
C LEU A 232 -0.19 -17.96 2.47
N GLY A 233 -1.16 -17.36 3.13
CA GLY A 233 -1.26 -17.34 4.58
C GLY A 233 -0.39 -16.23 5.20
N ILE A 234 -1.00 -15.46 6.11
CA ILE A 234 -0.36 -14.32 6.81
C ILE A 234 0.98 -14.67 7.49
N ASN A 235 1.11 -15.90 8.00
CA ASN A 235 2.32 -16.36 8.67
C ASN A 235 3.50 -16.51 7.70
N LEU A 236 3.27 -17.07 6.52
CA LEU A 236 4.29 -17.22 5.48
C LEU A 236 4.68 -15.84 4.93
N VAL A 237 3.69 -14.98 4.67
CA VAL A 237 3.91 -13.60 4.23
C VAL A 237 4.82 -12.84 5.19
N ASN A 238 4.55 -12.91 6.49
CA ASN A 238 5.34 -12.22 7.50
C ASN A 238 6.79 -12.75 7.56
N ARG A 239 6.99 -14.07 7.49
CA ARG A 239 8.33 -14.69 7.48
C ARG A 239 9.15 -14.31 6.25
N LEU A 240 8.53 -14.29 5.07
CA LEU A 240 9.18 -13.84 3.83
C LEU A 240 9.55 -12.35 3.91
N ARG A 241 8.61 -11.49 4.34
CA ARG A 241 8.84 -10.03 4.48
C ARG A 241 9.97 -9.70 5.44
N SER A 242 10.13 -10.45 6.51
CA SER A 242 11.17 -10.21 7.53
C SER A 242 12.47 -10.96 7.27
N ASN A 243 12.61 -11.67 6.14
CA ASN A 243 13.72 -12.58 5.86
C ASN A 243 13.94 -13.69 6.93
N ASN A 244 12.90 -14.03 7.72
CA ASN A 244 12.95 -15.09 8.74
C ASN A 244 12.20 -16.34 8.26
N TYR A 245 12.56 -16.85 7.08
CA TYR A 245 11.88 -17.96 6.41
C TYR A 245 12.70 -19.24 6.46
N SER A 246 12.01 -20.39 6.50
CA SER A 246 12.64 -21.70 6.34
C SER A 246 12.91 -22.03 4.87
N ARG A 247 13.73 -23.06 4.60
CA ARG A 247 13.89 -23.61 3.23
C ARG A 247 12.55 -24.03 2.63
N THR A 248 11.66 -24.58 3.46
CA THR A 248 10.31 -24.99 3.05
C THR A 248 9.44 -23.78 2.67
N ASP A 249 9.48 -22.71 3.47
CA ASP A 249 8.78 -21.46 3.15
C ASP A 249 9.25 -20.86 1.81
N LYS A 250 10.58 -20.86 1.56
CA LYS A 250 11.16 -20.41 0.29
C LYS A 250 10.62 -21.25 -0.88
N LYS A 251 10.62 -22.57 -0.75
CA LYS A 251 10.13 -23.50 -1.77
C LYS A 251 8.64 -23.29 -2.06
N ILE A 252 7.81 -23.13 -1.03
CA ILE A 252 6.38 -22.84 -1.18
C ILE A 252 6.18 -21.51 -1.92
N GLY A 253 6.87 -20.46 -1.49
CA GLY A 253 6.76 -19.15 -2.14
C GLY A 253 7.22 -19.16 -3.61
N LEU A 254 8.29 -19.91 -3.93
CA LEU A 254 8.77 -20.07 -5.31
C LEU A 254 7.75 -20.80 -6.19
N LEU A 255 7.24 -21.95 -5.75
CA LEU A 255 6.20 -22.69 -6.47
C LEU A 255 4.96 -21.83 -6.73
N TYR A 256 4.55 -21.05 -5.73
CA TYR A 256 3.45 -20.10 -5.88
C TYR A 256 3.77 -19.00 -6.90
N LEU A 257 4.96 -18.39 -6.81
CA LEU A 257 5.40 -17.35 -7.73
C LEU A 257 5.42 -17.86 -9.18
N GLU A 258 5.96 -19.06 -9.42
CA GLU A 258 6.00 -19.67 -10.75
C GLU A 258 4.61 -19.85 -11.35
N GLN A 259 3.68 -20.38 -10.56
CA GLN A 259 2.30 -20.57 -10.99
C GLN A 259 1.63 -19.23 -11.28
N LEU A 260 1.78 -18.27 -10.36
CA LEU A 260 1.26 -16.91 -10.51
C LEU A 260 1.82 -16.23 -11.76
N LEU A 261 3.11 -16.38 -12.06
CA LEU A 261 3.74 -15.82 -13.25
C LEU A 261 3.19 -16.46 -14.53
N LYS A 262 3.03 -17.78 -14.58
CA LYS A 262 2.41 -18.47 -15.72
C LYS A 262 1.01 -17.93 -16.00
N ASP A 263 0.20 -17.79 -14.95
CA ASP A 263 -1.17 -17.29 -15.05
C ASP A 263 -1.19 -15.81 -15.45
N THR A 264 -0.34 -14.99 -14.85
CA THR A 264 -0.21 -13.56 -15.17
C THR A 264 0.21 -13.37 -16.63
N LEU A 265 1.20 -14.13 -17.12
CA LEU A 265 1.64 -14.07 -18.52
C LEU A 265 0.53 -14.51 -19.48
N LYS A 266 -0.23 -15.55 -19.15
CA LYS A 266 -1.39 -15.98 -19.94
C LYS A 266 -2.44 -14.86 -20.00
N ARG A 267 -2.74 -14.24 -18.86
CA ARG A 267 -3.68 -13.12 -18.77
C ARG A 267 -3.20 -11.91 -19.55
N ILE A 268 -1.92 -11.53 -19.47
CA ILE A 268 -1.35 -10.44 -20.28
C ILE A 268 -1.52 -10.73 -21.78
N LYS A 269 -1.20 -11.95 -22.22
CA LYS A 269 -1.34 -12.35 -23.63
C LYS A 269 -2.79 -12.29 -24.11
N GLN A 270 -3.75 -12.66 -23.25
CA GLN A 270 -5.18 -12.63 -23.54
C GLN A 270 -5.78 -11.22 -23.45
N ALA A 271 -5.28 -10.38 -22.53
CA ALA A 271 -5.70 -9.01 -22.30
C ALA A 271 -5.18 -8.02 -23.36
N ARG A 272 -4.68 -8.51 -24.51
CA ARG A 272 -4.37 -7.69 -25.68
C ARG A 272 -5.53 -6.70 -25.87
N TRP A 273 -5.26 -5.42 -25.61
CA TRP A 273 -6.10 -4.24 -25.86
C TRP A 273 -7.18 -3.85 -24.83
N ALA A 274 -7.08 -4.25 -23.57
CA ALA A 274 -8.00 -3.71 -22.55
C ALA A 274 -7.67 -2.24 -22.18
N LYS A 275 -8.63 -1.33 -22.36
CA LYS A 275 -8.58 0.04 -21.80
C LYS A 275 -8.73 -0.04 -20.28
N ILE A 276 -7.65 0.23 -19.55
CA ILE A 276 -7.71 0.38 -18.09
C ILE A 276 -8.42 1.70 -17.80
N SER A 277 -9.60 1.62 -17.20
CA SER A 277 -10.28 2.79 -16.61
C SER A 277 -10.00 2.79 -15.12
N ILE A 278 -9.33 3.83 -14.63
CA ILE A 278 -9.08 4.01 -13.20
C ILE A 278 -10.33 4.66 -12.61
N SER A 279 -11.11 3.90 -11.86
CA SER A 279 -12.14 4.46 -10.98
C SER A 279 -11.48 5.00 -9.71
N ASN A 280 -11.68 6.30 -9.46
CA ASN A 280 -11.19 6.97 -8.25
C ASN A 280 -12.18 6.80 -7.10
N PRO A 281 -11.70 6.93 -5.84
CA PRO A 281 -12.55 7.31 -4.71
C PRO A 281 -13.09 8.73 -4.85
#